data_AF-U1QGS2-F1
#
_entry.id   AF-U1QGS2-F1
#
_cell.length_a   1.000
_cell.length_b   1.000
_cell.length_c   1.000
_cell.angle_alpha   90.00
_cell.angle_beta   90.00
_cell.angle_gamma   90.00
#
_symmetry.space_group_name_H-M   'P 1'
#
loop_
_entity.id
_entity.type
_entity.pdbx_description
1 polymer ?
#
loop_
_entity_poly.entity_id
_entity_poly.type
_entity_poly.pdbx_seq_one_letter_code
_entity_poly.pdbx_strand_id
1 'polypeptide(L)'
;MQVAVTGTPGTGKTTATDHLDADIDAEIIHLNDAIRENDLYTERDADRDSLVADLDAVSDHLGEWTGVLESHLAHHVDADRVVVLRCEPGVLEDRLRDRGETAEKARRKRRK
;
A
#
# COMPACT_ATOMS: atom_id res chain seq x y z
N MET A 1 -1.05 17.91 -7.27
CA MET A 1 -0.57 16.81 -8.15
C MET A 1 -0.79 15.52 -7.39
N GLN A 2 -1.28 14.49 -8.06
CA GLN A 2 -1.60 13.18 -7.50
C GLN A 2 -0.51 12.17 -7.85
N VAL A 3 0.17 11.62 -6.86
CA VAL A 3 1.22 10.61 -7.05
C VAL A 3 0.88 9.34 -6.29
N ALA A 4 0.68 8.23 -7.00
CA ALA A 4 0.47 6.93 -6.37
C ALA A 4 1.81 6.20 -6.17
N VAL A 5 2.10 5.75 -4.95
CA VAL A 5 3.26 4.91 -4.63
C VAL A 5 2.77 3.50 -4.32
N THR A 6 3.09 2.56 -5.21
CA THR A 6 2.61 1.18 -5.18
C THR A 6 3.75 0.17 -5.32
N GLY A 7 3.40 -1.12 -5.25
CA GLY A 7 4.32 -2.25 -5.26
C GLY A 7 3.93 -3.30 -4.23
N THR A 8 4.52 -4.48 -4.38
CA THR A 8 4.24 -5.63 -3.49
C THR A 8 4.45 -5.26 -2.00
N PRO A 9 3.60 -5.74 -1.07
CA PRO A 9 3.87 -5.57 0.35
C PRO A 9 5.29 -6.03 0.71
N GLY A 10 6.03 -5.23 1.49
CA GLY A 10 7.43 -5.49 1.86
C GLY A 10 8.50 -4.82 0.97
N THR A 11 8.11 -4.14 -0.12
CA THR A 11 9.07 -3.43 -0.99
C THR A 11 9.61 -2.13 -0.39
N GLY A 12 9.03 -1.64 0.71
CA GLY A 12 9.51 -0.45 1.43
C GLY A 12 8.76 0.85 1.12
N LYS A 13 7.53 0.78 0.61
CA LYS A 13 6.69 1.96 0.28
C LYS A 13 6.53 2.91 1.47
N THR A 14 5.95 2.42 2.57
CA THR A 14 5.74 3.19 3.81
C THR A 14 7.04 3.83 4.28
N THR A 15 8.12 3.06 4.42
CA THR A 15 9.44 3.63 4.79
C THR A 15 9.93 4.70 3.81
N ALA A 16 9.75 4.54 2.50
CA ALA A 16 10.15 5.55 1.51
C ALA A 16 9.31 6.82 1.61
N THR A 17 8.00 6.70 1.84
CA THR A 17 7.11 7.86 2.00
C THR A 17 7.31 8.56 3.34
N ASP A 18 7.55 7.83 4.43
CA ASP A 18 7.85 8.41 5.74
C ASP A 18 9.13 9.25 5.71
N HIS A 19 10.14 8.82 4.94
CA HIS A 19 11.34 9.63 4.73
C HIS A 19 11.09 10.86 3.85
N LEU A 20 10.17 10.74 2.89
CA LEU A 20 9.83 11.83 1.98
C LEU A 20 9.04 12.94 2.69
N ASP A 21 8.24 12.60 3.71
CA ASP A 21 7.41 13.53 4.49
C ASP A 21 8.21 14.73 5.03
N ALA A 22 9.47 14.50 5.40
CA ALA A 22 10.36 15.55 5.91
C ALA A 22 10.86 16.53 4.84
N ASP A 23 10.79 16.15 3.56
CA ASP A 23 11.45 16.84 2.44
C ASP A 23 10.47 17.53 1.48
N ILE A 24 9.15 17.32 1.63
CA ILE A 24 8.14 17.86 0.72
C ILE A 24 7.01 18.59 1.45
N ASP A 25 6.43 19.58 0.78
CA ASP A 25 5.19 20.25 1.20
C ASP A 25 4.00 19.61 0.47
N ALA A 26 3.74 18.33 0.76
CA ALA A 26 2.59 17.61 0.22
C ALA A 26 2.07 16.57 1.22
N GLU A 27 0.76 16.35 1.21
CA GLU A 27 0.12 15.35 2.06
C GLU A 27 0.52 13.92 1.67
N ILE A 28 0.83 13.09 2.66
CA ILE A 28 1.05 11.66 2.49
C ILE A 28 -0.13 10.90 3.08
N ILE A 29 -0.86 10.19 2.22
CA ILE A 29 -2.03 9.40 2.57
C ILE A 29 -1.63 7.92 2.58
N HIS A 30 -1.56 7.32 3.76
CA HIS A 30 -1.40 5.86 3.90
C HIS A 30 -2.75 5.17 3.73
N LEU A 31 -3.05 4.75 2.50
CA LEU A 31 -4.39 4.26 2.14
C LEU A 31 -4.82 3.03 2.97
N ASN A 32 -3.88 2.18 3.40
CA ASN A 32 -4.26 1.05 4.26
C ASN A 32 -4.78 1.48 5.63
N ASP A 33 -4.30 2.61 6.14
CA ASP A 33 -4.72 3.13 7.44
C ASP A 33 -6.04 3.88 7.28
N ALA A 34 -6.17 4.70 6.21
CA ALA A 34 -7.45 5.33 5.84
C ALA A 34 -8.58 4.29 5.66
N ILE A 35 -8.30 3.13 5.03
CA ILE A 35 -9.29 2.05 4.88
C ILE A 35 -9.74 1.50 6.24
N ARG A 36 -8.83 1.34 7.20
CA ARG A 36 -9.13 0.79 8.52
C ARG A 36 -9.86 1.79 9.41
N GLU A 37 -9.39 3.03 9.41
CA GLU A 37 -9.88 4.10 10.30
C GLU A 37 -11.26 4.61 9.89
N ASN A 38 -11.59 4.53 8.59
CA ASN A 38 -12.86 5.00 8.05
C ASN A 38 -13.78 3.85 7.60
N ASP A 39 -13.47 2.60 8.00
CA ASP A 39 -14.24 1.39 7.66
C ASP A 39 -14.56 1.25 6.15
N LEU A 40 -13.59 1.55 5.28
CA LEU A 40 -13.73 1.52 3.81
C LEU A 40 -13.52 0.11 3.23
N TYR A 41 -14.18 -0.89 3.82
CA TYR A 41 -14.08 -2.29 3.42
C TYR A 41 -15.43 -3.00 3.57
N THR A 42 -15.66 -4.01 2.74
CA THR A 42 -16.92 -4.77 2.75
C THR A 42 -16.89 -5.95 3.73
N GLU A 43 -15.75 -6.62 3.83
CA GLU A 43 -15.59 -7.80 4.69
C GLU A 43 -14.13 -8.00 5.13
N ARG A 44 -13.96 -8.86 6.14
CA ARG A 44 -12.67 -9.35 6.59
C ARG A 44 -12.44 -10.78 6.11
N ASP A 45 -11.41 -10.97 5.30
CA ASP A 45 -10.94 -12.28 4.85
C ASP A 45 -10.12 -12.92 5.99
N ALA A 46 -10.76 -13.85 6.71
CA ALA A 46 -10.16 -14.57 7.83
C ALA A 46 -9.05 -15.53 7.39
N ASP A 47 -9.12 -16.09 6.19
CA ASP A 47 -8.11 -17.02 5.66
C ASP A 47 -6.79 -16.29 5.36
N ARG A 48 -6.89 -15.04 4.92
CA ARG A 48 -5.74 -14.21 4.55
C ARG A 48 -5.30 -13.27 5.66
N ASP A 49 -6.13 -13.07 6.67
CA ASP A 49 -6.00 -12.04 7.70
C ASP A 49 -5.86 -10.64 7.07
N SER A 50 -6.85 -10.29 6.23
CA SER A 50 -6.86 -9.04 5.47
C SER A 50 -8.27 -8.47 5.30
N LEU A 51 -8.38 -7.19 4.96
CA LEU A 51 -9.64 -6.54 4.61
C LEU A 51 -9.84 -6.58 3.09
N VAL A 52 -11.09 -6.76 2.66
CA VAL A 52 -11.49 -6.57 1.26
C VAL A 52 -11.90 -5.12 1.11
N ALA A 53 -10.96 -4.30 0.58
CA ALA A 53 -11.19 -2.87 0.39
C ALA A 53 -12.37 -2.61 -0.55
N ASP A 54 -13.23 -1.68 -0.15
CA ASP A 54 -14.30 -1.14 -0.99
C ASP A 54 -13.71 0.02 -1.81
N LEU A 55 -13.37 -0.26 -3.08
CA LEU A 55 -12.69 0.73 -3.93
C LEU A 55 -13.58 1.93 -4.27
N ASP A 56 -14.90 1.74 -4.32
CA ASP A 56 -15.85 2.83 -4.56
C ASP A 56 -15.90 3.73 -3.32
N ALA A 57 -16.04 3.16 -2.12
CA ALA A 57 -15.99 3.93 -0.87
C ALA A 57 -14.64 4.62 -0.64
N VAL A 58 -13.53 3.98 -1.04
CA VAL A 58 -12.19 4.59 -1.04
C VAL A 58 -12.14 5.80 -1.97
N SER A 59 -12.63 5.65 -3.20
CA SER A 59 -12.64 6.75 -4.17
C SER A 59 -13.49 7.92 -3.67
N ASP A 60 -14.67 7.63 -3.11
CA ASP A 60 -15.57 8.65 -2.54
C ASP A 60 -14.95 9.35 -1.33
N HIS A 61 -14.25 8.60 -0.46
CA HIS A 61 -13.56 9.16 0.70
C HIS A 61 -12.38 10.06 0.31
N LEU A 62 -11.59 9.64 -0.69
CA LEU A 62 -10.44 10.41 -1.17
C LEU A 62 -10.88 11.69 -1.91
N GLY A 63 -11.99 11.63 -2.66
CA GLY A 63 -12.48 12.76 -3.45
C GLY A 63 -11.40 13.34 -4.38
N GLU A 64 -11.28 14.67 -4.42
CA GLU A 64 -10.22 15.37 -5.17
C GLU A 64 -8.91 15.44 -4.37
N TRP A 65 -8.37 14.26 -4.02
CA TRP A 65 -7.14 14.17 -3.23
C TRP A 65 -5.93 14.78 -3.95
N THR A 66 -4.92 15.19 -3.19
CA THR A 66 -3.66 15.70 -3.71
C THR A 66 -2.50 15.25 -2.84
N GLY A 67 -1.29 15.17 -3.41
CA GLY A 67 -0.11 14.69 -2.70
C GLY A 67 0.28 13.27 -3.08
N VAL A 68 0.67 12.48 -2.09
CA VAL A 68 1.23 11.13 -2.26
C VAL A 68 0.31 10.09 -1.62
N LEU A 69 -0.21 9.17 -2.43
CA LEU A 69 -1.03 8.06 -1.96
C LEU A 69 -0.20 6.77 -1.89
N GLU A 70 0.02 6.26 -0.68
CA GLU A 70 0.81 5.06 -0.43
C GLU A 70 -0.07 3.85 -0.14
N SER A 71 -0.01 2.83 -1.01
CA SER A 71 -0.45 1.47 -0.69
C SER A 71 -0.11 0.53 -1.83
N HIS A 72 -0.07 -0.77 -1.53
CA HIS A 72 -0.12 -1.81 -2.56
C HIS A 72 -1.43 -1.79 -3.37
N LEU A 73 -2.46 -1.08 -2.90
CA LEU A 73 -3.73 -0.84 -3.58
C LEU A 73 -3.80 0.52 -4.28
N ALA A 74 -2.80 1.40 -4.12
CA ALA A 74 -2.83 2.76 -4.69
C ALA A 74 -2.91 2.76 -6.22
N HIS A 75 -2.59 1.64 -6.87
CA HIS A 75 -2.74 1.45 -8.31
C HIS A 75 -4.20 1.31 -8.78
N HIS A 76 -5.17 1.23 -7.86
CA HIS A 76 -6.60 1.24 -8.15
C HIS A 76 -7.21 2.64 -8.13
N VAL A 77 -6.44 3.66 -7.75
CA VAL A 77 -6.89 5.05 -7.66
C VAL A 77 -6.23 5.85 -8.80
N ASP A 78 -7.01 6.72 -9.44
CA ASP A 78 -6.50 7.60 -10.50
C ASP A 78 -5.44 8.57 -9.94
N ALA A 79 -4.35 8.73 -10.68
CA ALA A 79 -3.23 9.60 -10.31
C ALA A 79 -2.53 10.18 -11.55
N ASP A 80 -1.96 11.38 -11.42
CA ASP A 80 -1.15 12.02 -12.47
C ASP A 80 0.14 11.23 -12.77
N ARG A 81 0.68 10.57 -11.73
CA ARG A 81 1.94 9.82 -11.75
C ARG A 81 1.86 8.59 -10.87
N VAL A 82 2.59 7.55 -11.27
CA VAL A 82 2.68 6.28 -10.51
C VAL A 82 4.14 5.90 -10.32
N VAL A 83 4.53 5.63 -9.08
CA VAL A 83 5.84 5.10 -8.67
C VAL A 83 5.65 3.66 -8.20
N VAL A 84 6.33 2.72 -8.84
CA VAL A 84 6.26 1.29 -8.48
C VAL A 84 7.56 0.86 -7.81
N LEU A 85 7.54 0.62 -6.50
CA LEU A 85 8.70 0.12 -5.78
C LEU A 85 8.88 -1.38 -6.06
N ARG A 86 10.09 -1.74 -6.49
CA ARG A 86 10.52 -3.12 -6.71
C ARG A 86 11.59 -3.47 -5.70
N CYS A 87 11.63 -4.74 -5.32
CA CYS A 87 12.63 -5.31 -4.43
C CYS A 87 13.15 -6.60 -5.06
N GLU A 88 14.41 -6.92 -4.81
CA GLU A 88 14.95 -8.21 -5.20
C GLU A 88 14.12 -9.34 -4.55
N PRO A 89 13.72 -10.38 -5.32
CA PRO A 89 12.87 -11.45 -4.81
C PRO A 89 13.37 -12.11 -3.51
N GLY A 90 14.68 -12.41 -3.40
CA GLY A 90 15.26 -13.02 -2.20
C GLY A 90 15.13 -12.10 -0.98
N VAL A 91 15.55 -10.85 -1.13
CA VAL A 91 15.46 -9.82 -0.08
C VAL A 91 14.00 -9.57 0.34
N LEU A 92 13.05 -9.58 -0.60
CA LEU A 92 11.63 -9.42 -0.29
C LEU A 92 11.10 -10.57 0.57
N GLU A 93 11.50 -11.81 0.28
CA GLU A 93 11.10 -12.98 1.06
C GLU A 93 11.64 -12.91 2.49
N ASP A 94 12.91 -12.53 2.66
CA ASP A 94 13.53 -12.38 3.98
C ASP A 94 12.81 -11.29 4.79
N ARG A 95 12.61 -10.10 4.20
CA ARG A 95 11.86 -8.99 4.85
C ARG A 95 10.45 -9.39 5.28
N LEU A 96 9.74 -10.20 4.48
CA LEU A 96 8.39 -10.64 4.82
C LEU A 96 8.40 -11.64 5.98
N ARG A 97 9.35 -12.58 5.99
CA ARG A 97 9.53 -13.54 7.09
C ARG A 97 9.90 -12.84 8.40
N ASP A 98 10.79 -11.85 8.35
CA ASP A 98 11.19 -11.06 9.52
C ASP A 98 10.00 -10.31 10.14
N ARG A 99 8.99 -9.96 9.32
CA ARG A 99 7.73 -9.35 9.77
C ARG A 99 6.67 -10.37 10.23
N GLY A 100 7.02 -11.65 10.31
CA GLY A 100 6.14 -12.71 10.81
C GLY A 100 5.24 -13.38 9.76
N GLU A 101 5.43 -13.09 8.46
CA GLU A 101 4.69 -13.81 7.42
C GLU A 101 5.13 -15.27 7.34
N THR A 102 4.18 -16.17 7.08
CA THR A 102 4.50 -17.58 6.89
C THR A 102 5.40 -17.77 5.68
N ALA A 103 6.26 -18.79 5.71
CA ALA A 103 7.16 -19.11 4.59
C ALA A 103 6.39 -19.28 3.27
N GLU A 104 5.18 -19.85 3.33
CA GLU A 104 4.30 -19.99 2.17
C GLU A 104 3.82 -18.63 1.63
N LYS A 105 3.30 -17.75 2.49
CA LYS A 105 2.84 -16.41 2.09
C LYS A 105 4.01 -15.58 1.53
N ALA A 106 5.18 -15.61 2.17
CA ALA A 106 6.38 -14.91 1.74
C ALA A 106 6.87 -15.41 0.37
N ARG A 107 7.03 -16.72 0.21
CA ARG A 107 7.45 -17.35 -1.07
C ARG A 107 6.48 -17.07 -2.21
N ARG A 108 5.17 -17.00 -1.93
CA ARG A 108 4.15 -16.61 -2.90
C ARG A 108 4.33 -15.17 -3.35
N LYS A 109 4.51 -14.24 -2.41
CA LYS A 109 4.70 -12.80 -2.70
C LYS A 109 6.01 -12.52 -3.45
N ARG A 110 7.07 -13.28 -3.19
CA ARG A 110 8.35 -13.24 -3.93
C ARG A 110 8.20 -13.45 -5.45
N ARG A 111 7.20 -14.23 -5.89
CA ARG A 111 7.01 -14.64 -7.29
C ARG A 111 6.14 -13.69 -8.11
N LYS A 112 5.57 -12.66 -7.49
CA LYS A 112 4.78 -11.61 -8.14
C LYS A 112 5.69 -10.47 -8.59
#